data_AF-A0A6J5XLE1-F1
#
_entry.id   AF-A0A6J5XLE1-F1
#
_cell.length_a   1.000
_cell.length_b   1.000
_cell.length_c   1.000
_cell.angle_alpha   90.00
_cell.angle_beta   90.00
_cell.angle_gamma   90.00
#
_symmetry.space_group_name_H-M   'P 1'
#
loop_
_entity.id
_entity.type
_entity.pdbx_description
1 polymer ?
#
loop_
_entity_poly.entity_id
_entity_poly.type
_entity_poly.pdbx_seq_one_letter_code
_entity_poly.pdbx_strand_id
1 'polypeptide(L)' 'MDPQPEPVYYICGDCGMEIPLKPNDVIQCRECGYRILYKKRTRRKQIVISLHHDAPMLSQWDC' A
#
# COMPACT_ATOMS: atom_id res chain seq x y z
N MET A 1 28.18 -0.95 -7.34
CA MET A 1 27.27 -1.57 -6.34
C MET A 1 25.87 -1.42 -6.88
N ASP A 2 25.20 -2.53 -7.18
CA ASP A 2 23.84 -2.50 -7.72
C ASP A 2 22.85 -2.08 -6.60
N PRO A 3 21.98 -1.08 -6.86
CA PRO A 3 21.04 -0.61 -5.84
C PRO A 3 20.03 -1.72 -5.52
N GLN A 4 19.95 -2.10 -4.24
CA GLN A 4 18.98 -3.11 -3.80
C GLN A 4 17.55 -2.58 -4.03
N PRO A 5 16.63 -3.41 -4.55
CA PRO A 5 15.26 -2.99 -4.81
C PRO A 5 14.57 -2.60 -3.50
N GLU A 6 14.03 -1.39 -3.44
CA GLU A 6 13.24 -0.93 -2.29
C GLU A 6 12.01 -1.84 -2.09
N PRO A 7 11.65 -2.19 -0.84
CA PRO A 7 10.48 -3.00 -0.57
C PRO A 7 9.19 -2.27 -0.97
N VAL A 8 8.33 -2.96 -1.73
CA VAL A 8 7.02 -2.46 -2.14
C VAL A 8 6.00 -2.84 -1.08
N TYR A 9 5.26 -1.83 -0.61
CA TYR A 9 4.18 -2.01 0.36
C TYR A 9 2.84 -2.16 -0.36
N TYR A 10 2.06 -3.14 0.08
CA TYR A 10 0.70 -3.40 -0.36
C TYR A 10 -0.26 -3.18 0.81
N ILE A 11 -1.52 -2.87 0.53
CA ILE A 11 -2.57 -2.57 1.50
C ILE A 11 -3.66 -3.63 1.35
N CYS A 12 -4.03 -4.30 2.43
CA CYS A 12 -5.12 -5.28 2.37
C CYS A 12 -6.47 -4.60 2.16
N GLY A 13 -7.33 -5.15 1.30
CA GLY A 13 -8.65 -4.58 1.03
C GLY A 13 -9.65 -4.67 2.18
N ASP A 14 -9.42 -5.56 3.15
CA ASP A 14 -10.35 -5.81 4.26
C ASP A 14 -9.85 -5.18 5.57
N CYS A 15 -8.64 -5.51 6.01
CA CYS A 15 -8.08 -4.94 7.24
C CYS A 15 -7.33 -3.62 7.05
N GLY A 16 -7.10 -3.15 5.82
CA GLY A 16 -6.37 -1.90 5.55
C GLY A 16 -4.89 -1.92 5.93
N MET A 17 -4.36 -3.06 6.38
CA MET A 17 -2.99 -3.19 6.86
C MET A 17 -1.97 -3.16 5.72
N GLU A 18 -0.81 -2.58 6.03
CA GLU A 18 0.32 -2.47 5.12
C GLU A 18 1.22 -3.72 5.23
N ILE A 19 1.41 -4.40 4.11
CA ILE A 19 2.17 -5.64 4.02
C ILE A 19 3.34 -5.44 3.06
N PRO A 20 4.59 -5.62 3.51
CA PRO A 20 5.74 -5.69 2.63
C PRO A 20 5.75 -7.07 1.94
N LEU A 21 5.66 -7.08 0.61
CA LEU A 21 5.71 -8.30 -0.20
C LEU A 21 6.94 -8.29 -1.10
N LYS A 22 7.64 -9.42 -1.15
CA LYS A 22 8.76 -9.64 -2.06
C LYS A 22 8.25 -10.24 -3.38
N PRO A 23 8.95 -10.02 -4.50
CA PRO A 23 8.69 -10.80 -5.71
C PRO A 23 8.86 -12.29 -5.38
N ASN A 24 7.85 -13.10 -5.70
CA ASN A 24 7.71 -14.53 -5.38
C ASN A 24 7.05 -14.90 -4.04
N ASP A 25 6.71 -13.95 -3.17
CA ASP A 25 5.89 -14.28 -1.98
C ASP A 25 4.42 -14.55 -2.37
N VAL A 26 3.76 -15.41 -1.59
CA VAL A 26 2.32 -15.67 -1.74
C VAL A 26 1.52 -14.42 -1.37
N ILE A 27 0.59 -14.03 -2.23
CA ILE A 27 -0.30 -12.89 -2.01
C ILE A 27 -1.37 -13.29 -0.99
N GLN A 28 -1.10 -13.01 0.29
CA GLN A 28 -2.00 -13.30 1.39
C GLN A 28 -1.78 -12.33 2.55
N CYS A 29 -2.87 -11.81 3.11
CA CYS A 29 -2.83 -11.03 4.33
C CYS A 29 -2.55 -11.93 5.55
N ARG A 30 -1.58 -11.54 6.38
CA ARG A 30 -1.18 -12.29 7.58
C ARG A 30 -2.19 -12.21 8.71
N GLU A 31 -3.05 -11.19 8.71
CA GLU A 31 -4.03 -10.99 9.78
C GLU A 31 -5.40 -11.59 9.46
N CYS A 32 -5.95 -11.30 8.28
CA CYS A 32 -7.29 -11.76 7.91
C CYS A 32 -7.31 -12.96 6.95
N GLY A 33 -6.16 -13.35 6.38
CA GLY A 33 -6.10 -14.42 5.37
C GLY A 33 -6.68 -14.04 4.01
N TYR A 34 -7.11 -12.79 3.83
CA TYR A 34 -7.62 -12.30 2.55
C TYR A 34 -6.52 -12.23 1.49
N ARG A 35 -6.86 -12.51 0.23
CA ARG A 35 -5.89 -12.66 -0.87
C ARG A 35 -5.84 -11.47 -1.83
N ILE A 36 -6.64 -10.44 -1.58
CA ILE A 36 -6.68 -9.23 -2.42
C ILE A 36 -5.98 -8.09 -1.68
N LEU A 37 -4.95 -7.55 -2.33
CA LEU A 37 -4.04 -6.55 -1.81
C LEU A 37 -3.83 -5.46 -2.87
N TYR A 38 -3.95 -4.19 -2.49
CA TYR A 38 -3.75 -3.03 -3.34
C TYR A 38 -2.32 -2.50 -3.21
N LYS A 39 -1.73 -1.95 -4.27
CA LYS A 39 -0.38 -1.35 -4.17
C LYS A 39 -0.44 0.02 -3.49
N LYS A 40 0.41 0.28 -2.51
CA LYS A 40 0.48 1.60 -1.84
C LYS A 40 0.94 2.68 -2.83
N ARG A 41 0.30 3.86 -2.78
CA ARG A 41 0.63 5.01 -3.64
C ARG A 41 1.99 5.60 -3.24
N THR A 42 2.86 5.85 -4.22
CA THR A 42 4.18 6.46 -3.99
C THR A 42 4.13 7.97 -4.17
N ARG A 43 4.84 8.71 -3.30
CA ARG A 43 4.91 10.19 -3.35
C ARG A 43 5.66 10.76 -4.57
N ARG A 44 6.32 9.93 -5.38
CA ARG A 44 7.20 10.35 -6.49
C ARG A 44 6.50 11.11 -7.64
N LYS A 45 5.16 11.07 -7.73
CA LYS A 45 4.36 11.79 -8.74
C LYS A 45 3.06 12.41 -8.21
N GLN A 46 2.83 12.35 -6.89
CA GLN A 46 1.70 13.05 -6.29
C GLN A 46 2.09 14.52 -6.17
N ILE A 47 1.34 15.38 -6.86
CA ILE A 47 1.21 16.79 -6.51
C ILE A 47 0.71 16.77 -5.06
N VAL A 48 1.62 16.90 -4.10
CA VAL A 48 1.25 16.88 -2.69
C VAL A 48 0.50 18.17 -2.40
N ILE A 49 -0.83 18.12 -2.46
CA ILE A 49 -1.61 19.04 -1.64
C ILE A 49 -1.26 18.66 -0.20
N SER A 50 -0.46 19.50 0.44
CA SER A 50 0.00 19.31 1.82
C SER A 50 -1.17 19.38 2.79
N LEU A 51 -1.95 18.31 2.89
CA LEU A 51 -2.84 18.09 4.02
C LEU A 51 -2.01 17.42 5.11
N HIS A 52 -1.72 18.20 6.14
CA HIS A 52 -1.11 17.73 7.38
C HIS A 52 -1.93 16.57 7.96
N HIS A 53 -1.21 15.64 8.59
CA HIS A 53 -1.63 14.56 9.51
C HIS A 53 -3.14 14.42 9.84
N ASP A 54 -3.62 13.18 9.69
CA ASP A 54 -4.92 12.64 10.15
C ASP A 54 -6.19 13.13 9.42
N ALA A 55 -6.46 12.52 8.26
CA ALA A 55 -7.80 12.45 7.70
C ALA A 55 -8.31 11.01 7.76
N PRO A 56 -9.20 10.64 8.70
CA PRO A 56 -9.98 9.42 8.55
C PRO A 56 -10.93 9.59 7.37
N MET A 57 -11.19 8.47 6.69
CA MET A 57 -12.22 8.34 5.66
C MET A 57 -11.81 8.79 4.25
N LEU A 58 -11.26 7.84 3.48
CA LEU A 58 -11.32 7.84 2.02
C LEU A 58 -12.81 7.88 1.58
N SER A 59 -13.38 9.07 1.41
CA SER A 59 -14.36 9.32 0.37
C SER A 59 -13.60 9.42 -0.97
N GLN A 60 -14.14 8.83 -2.04
CA GLN A 60 -13.49 8.67 -3.35
C GLN A 60 -12.29 7.69 -3.30
N TRP A 61 -12.39 6.39 -3.60
CA TRP A 61 -12.84 5.86 -4.90
C TRP A 61 -12.99 6.94 -5.98
N ASP A 62 -11.94 7.68 -6.28
CA ASP A 62 -11.85 8.32 -7.58
C ASP A 62 -11.69 7.17 -8.60
N CYS A 63 -12.80 6.92 -9.31
CA CYS A 63 -13.04 5.98 -10.42
C CYS A 63 -11.85 5.17 -10.94
#